data_AF-A0A2H0PGR4-F1
#
_entry.id   AF-A0A2H0PGR4-F1
#
_cell.length_a   1.000
_cell.length_b   1.000
_cell.length_c   1.000
_cell.angle_alpha   90.00
_cell.angle_beta   90.00
_cell.angle_gamma   90.00
#
_symmetry.space_group_name_H-M   'P 1'
#
loop_
_entity.id
_entity.type
_entity.pdbx_description
1 polymer ?
#
loop_
_entity_poly.entity_id
_entity_poly.type
_entity_poly.pdbx_seq_one_letter_code
_entity_poly.pdbx_strand_id
1 'polypeptide(L)'
;MKSQIIRFVFVAVMAAVFPLCAYAGSFQEAPPPPEGYSLVYLYRIKVPPSMQAPKILVDGDAILKLKNNSYGWFYLAPGSHSIKTKWGFMSEVPDLEVVTQIYPNQVHYIKLDGSMRAWGLNATKTYTSIKEVSEAEAMKDLAKVKNYVQSDKTTIGKIAEAAAENSTIDSELLLAPPPSEGKALIYLYRTNSDPKMHRLDVSVDNTPQVKIGKKKYTWFYVDAGSHTIQTKFGIFRKRPDAVLTIQSESGGTYYVRLSGIRVPQRTYDDYKIRLDAVTSSLAEKEMNGLKLLEP
;
A
#
# COMPACT_ATOMS: atom_id res chain seq x y z
N MET A 1 41.91 49.71 -32.62
CA MET A 1 41.36 50.69 -31.65
C MET A 1 40.13 51.37 -32.25
N LYS A 2 38.94 51.09 -31.69
CA LYS A 2 37.62 51.74 -31.81
C LYS A 2 36.62 50.75 -31.15
N SER A 3 36.11 50.99 -29.92
CA SER A 3 34.88 51.77 -29.65
C SER A 3 33.67 51.09 -30.32
N GLN A 4 32.59 50.60 -29.71
CA GLN A 4 31.86 51.03 -28.51
C GLN A 4 30.64 50.08 -28.28
N ILE A 5 30.26 49.71 -27.04
CA ILE A 5 29.12 50.22 -26.24
C ILE A 5 27.72 49.58 -26.52
N ILE A 6 27.14 48.99 -25.44
CA ILE A 6 25.71 48.88 -25.08
C ILE A 6 24.87 47.87 -25.91
N ARG A 7 24.20 46.86 -25.32
CA ARG A 7 22.92 46.97 -24.58
C ARG A 7 22.75 45.87 -23.53
N PHE A 8 22.77 46.28 -22.26
CA PHE A 8 22.11 45.57 -21.16
C PHE A 8 20.59 45.59 -21.44
N VAL A 9 20.02 44.47 -21.84
CA VAL A 9 18.57 44.30 -21.87
C VAL A 9 18.13 43.93 -20.46
N PHE A 10 17.54 44.92 -19.81
CA PHE A 10 16.73 44.84 -18.62
C PHE A 10 15.63 43.76 -18.82
N VAL A 11 15.83 42.56 -18.30
CA VAL A 11 14.73 41.60 -18.14
C VAL A 11 14.02 41.98 -16.86
N ALA A 12 12.92 42.72 -17.04
CA ALA A 12 12.00 43.10 -15.98
C ALA A 12 11.51 41.83 -15.26
N VAL A 13 11.95 41.68 -14.01
CA VAL A 13 11.45 40.71 -13.06
C VAL A 13 9.99 41.07 -12.78
N MET A 14 9.07 40.41 -13.50
CA MET A 14 7.65 40.39 -13.17
C MET A 14 7.49 39.64 -11.85
N ALA A 15 7.62 40.36 -10.75
CA ALA A 15 7.15 39.94 -9.44
C ALA A 15 5.62 39.91 -9.51
N ALA A 16 5.07 38.80 -10.00
CA ALA A 16 3.68 38.45 -9.82
C ALA A 16 3.45 38.28 -8.31
N VAL A 17 2.98 39.35 -7.67
CA VAL A 17 2.45 39.34 -6.32
C VAL A 17 1.21 38.46 -6.35
N PHE A 18 1.36 37.16 -6.15
CA PHE A 18 0.23 36.28 -5.88
C PHE A 18 -0.32 36.70 -4.51
N PRO A 19 -1.54 37.27 -4.42
CA PRO A 19 -2.15 37.51 -3.12
C PRO A 19 -2.32 36.16 -2.43
N LEU A 20 -1.59 35.98 -1.32
CA LEU A 20 -1.82 34.92 -0.33
C LEU A 20 -3.16 35.22 0.35
N CYS A 21 -4.25 35.04 -0.39
CA CYS A 21 -5.59 35.08 0.14
C CYS A 21 -5.72 33.85 1.04
N ALA A 22 -5.53 34.04 2.34
CA ALA A 22 -5.80 33.02 3.35
C ALA A 22 -7.32 32.76 3.32
N TYR A 23 -7.74 31.84 2.46
CA TYR A 23 -9.13 31.48 2.26
C TYR A 23 -9.60 30.72 3.50
N ALA A 24 -10.24 31.43 4.43
CA ALA A 24 -11.01 30.82 5.52
C ALA A 24 -12.33 30.30 4.93
N GLY A 25 -12.25 29.24 4.12
CA GLY A 25 -13.36 28.70 3.35
C GLY A 25 -13.79 27.33 3.79
N SER A 26 -15.06 27.03 3.52
CA SER A 26 -15.58 25.67 3.38
C SER A 26 -14.66 24.78 2.54
N PHE A 27 -14.85 23.47 2.63
CA PHE A 27 -14.17 22.51 1.76
C PHE A 27 -14.14 22.97 0.30
N GLN A 28 -12.95 22.93 -0.28
CA GLN A 28 -12.68 23.14 -1.70
C GLN A 28 -12.09 21.86 -2.26
N GLU A 29 -12.65 21.43 -3.39
CA GLU A 29 -12.11 20.33 -4.17
C GLU A 29 -10.71 20.67 -4.66
N ALA A 30 -9.80 19.72 -4.53
CA ALA A 30 -8.47 19.77 -5.08
C ALA A 30 -8.54 19.72 -6.63
N PRO A 31 -7.54 20.28 -7.32
CA PRO A 31 -7.39 20.07 -8.75
C PRO A 31 -7.30 18.58 -9.09
N PRO A 32 -7.75 18.16 -10.29
CA PRO A 32 -7.63 16.78 -10.73
C PRO A 32 -6.16 16.33 -10.71
N PRO A 33 -5.88 15.06 -10.36
CA PRO A 33 -4.52 14.55 -10.37
C PRO A 33 -3.94 14.51 -11.80
N PRO A 34 -2.60 14.60 -11.94
CA PRO A 34 -1.92 14.27 -13.20
C PRO A 34 -2.24 12.84 -13.64
N GLU A 35 -2.11 12.56 -14.94
CA GLU A 35 -2.38 11.23 -15.49
C GLU A 35 -1.54 10.14 -14.79
N GLY A 36 -2.22 9.07 -14.37
CA GLY A 36 -1.58 7.94 -13.68
C GLY A 36 -1.43 8.14 -12.18
N TYR A 37 -1.70 9.33 -11.64
CA TYR A 37 -1.69 9.59 -10.21
C TYR A 37 -3.11 9.53 -9.63
N SER A 38 -3.16 9.49 -8.31
CA SER A 38 -4.41 9.43 -7.55
C SER A 38 -4.43 10.55 -6.52
N LEU A 39 -5.62 11.08 -6.28
CA LEU A 39 -5.82 12.17 -5.34
C LEU A 39 -6.19 11.61 -3.98
N VAL A 40 -5.41 11.95 -2.95
CA VAL A 40 -5.68 11.53 -1.58
C VAL A 40 -6.06 12.73 -0.74
N TYR A 41 -7.28 12.72 -0.21
CA TYR A 41 -7.70 13.64 0.83
C TYR A 41 -7.42 13.04 2.20
N LEU A 42 -6.79 13.82 3.07
CA LEU A 42 -6.58 13.46 4.46
C LEU A 42 -7.19 14.53 5.36
N TYR A 43 -8.07 14.14 6.26
CA TYR A 43 -8.79 15.11 7.09
C TYR A 43 -8.92 14.68 8.55
N ARG A 44 -9.11 15.68 9.42
CA ARG A 44 -9.22 15.54 10.86
C ARG A 44 -10.32 16.45 11.37
N ILE A 45 -11.40 15.87 11.87
CA ILE A 45 -12.53 16.64 12.42
C ILE A 45 -12.23 17.04 13.86
N LYS A 46 -12.40 16.12 14.82
CA LYS A 46 -12.23 16.42 16.24
C LYS A 46 -11.55 15.25 16.96
N VAL A 47 -10.24 15.18 16.80
CA VAL A 47 -9.41 14.11 17.39
C VAL A 47 -8.55 14.70 18.51
N PRO A 48 -8.56 14.15 19.74
CA PRO A 48 -7.61 14.53 20.78
C PRO A 48 -6.17 14.09 20.43
N PRO A 49 -5.14 14.84 20.86
CA PRO A 49 -5.16 16.13 21.57
C PRO A 49 -5.50 17.29 20.63
N SER A 50 -6.40 18.18 21.06
CA SER A 50 -6.91 19.25 20.21
C SER A 50 -5.91 20.37 19.90
N MET A 51 -4.94 20.58 20.78
CA MET A 51 -3.95 21.65 20.67
C MET A 51 -2.71 21.25 19.87
N GLN A 52 -2.54 19.96 19.54
CA GLN A 52 -1.40 19.49 18.77
C GLN A 52 -1.83 19.01 17.39
N ALA A 53 -1.00 19.26 16.39
CA ALA A 53 -1.17 18.76 15.03
C ALA A 53 -0.13 17.66 14.77
N PRO A 54 -0.55 16.41 14.50
CA PRO A 54 0.38 15.38 14.09
C PRO A 54 1.02 15.76 12.76
N LYS A 55 2.29 15.38 12.61
CA LYS A 55 2.91 15.32 11.29
C LYS A 55 2.35 14.11 10.58
N ILE A 56 1.99 14.29 9.32
CA ILE A 56 1.59 13.21 8.43
C ILE A 56 2.79 12.84 7.60
N LEU A 57 3.16 11.58 7.66
CA LEU A 57 4.25 11.00 6.90
C LEU A 57 3.66 10.06 5.87
N VAL A 58 4.14 10.13 4.64
CA VAL A 58 3.82 9.17 3.58
C VAL A 58 5.14 8.54 3.16
N ASP A 59 5.23 7.22 3.25
CA ASP A 59 6.43 6.43 2.96
C ASP A 59 7.69 6.90 3.71
N GLY A 60 7.49 7.48 4.90
CA GLY A 60 8.55 8.00 5.76
C GLY A 60 8.80 9.51 5.63
N ASP A 61 8.26 10.16 4.60
CA ASP A 61 8.46 11.58 4.33
C ASP A 61 7.32 12.46 4.86
N ALA A 62 7.66 13.54 5.54
CA ALA A 62 6.67 14.44 6.14
C ALA A 62 6.02 15.35 5.09
N ILE A 63 4.72 15.21 4.88
CA ILE A 63 3.96 15.95 3.85
C ILE A 63 3.28 17.19 4.43
N LEU A 64 2.59 17.04 5.56
CA LEU A 64 1.77 18.10 6.13
C LEU A 64 1.59 17.94 7.65
N LYS A 65 1.12 19.01 8.30
CA LYS A 65 0.76 19.02 9.73
C LYS A 65 -0.75 19.24 9.88
N LEU A 66 -1.48 18.22 10.30
CA LEU A 66 -2.94 18.23 10.24
C LEU A 66 -3.59 18.73 11.53
N LYS A 67 -4.11 19.96 11.55
CA LYS A 67 -4.80 20.53 12.72
C LYS A 67 -6.22 19.94 12.88
N ASN A 68 -6.84 20.12 14.04
CA ASN A 68 -8.26 19.80 14.19
C ASN A 68 -9.13 20.70 13.28
N ASN A 69 -10.26 20.15 12.83
CA ASN A 69 -11.17 20.74 11.85
C ASN A 69 -10.44 21.22 10.59
N SER A 70 -9.49 20.41 10.11
CA SER A 70 -8.73 20.72 8.91
C SER A 70 -8.59 19.52 7.99
N TYR A 71 -8.32 19.81 6.73
CA TYR A 71 -8.03 18.83 5.69
C TYR A 71 -6.83 19.26 4.87
N GLY A 72 -6.16 18.31 4.25
CA GLY A 72 -5.17 18.53 3.22
C GLY A 72 -5.34 17.49 2.12
N TRP A 73 -4.64 17.69 1.02
CA TRP A 73 -4.61 16.75 -0.08
C TRP A 73 -3.22 16.70 -0.72
N PHE A 74 -2.93 15.58 -1.36
CA PHE A 74 -1.71 15.34 -2.11
C PHE A 74 -1.96 14.26 -3.16
N TYR A 75 -1.05 14.16 -4.13
CA TYR A 75 -1.10 13.13 -5.17
C TYR A 75 -0.17 11.99 -4.80
N LEU A 76 -0.61 10.75 -5.02
CA LEU A 76 0.21 9.55 -4.89
C LEU A 76 0.23 8.78 -6.20
N ALA A 77 1.36 8.12 -6.46
CA ALA A 77 1.44 7.15 -7.53
C ALA A 77 0.59 5.90 -7.20
N PRO A 78 0.29 5.04 -8.18
CA PRO A 78 -0.36 3.76 -7.91
C PRO A 78 0.56 2.83 -7.13
N GLY A 79 0.00 2.09 -6.17
CA GLY A 79 0.76 1.12 -5.37
C GLY A 79 0.40 1.11 -3.89
N SER A 80 1.23 0.42 -3.10
CA SER A 80 1.04 0.30 -1.66
C SER A 80 1.82 1.38 -0.93
N HIS A 81 1.11 2.26 -0.21
CA HIS A 81 1.72 3.39 0.50
C HIS A 81 1.47 3.30 2.00
N SER A 82 2.50 3.60 2.80
CA SER A 82 2.38 3.71 4.25
C SER A 82 2.09 5.15 4.66
N ILE A 83 0.95 5.37 5.31
CA ILE A 83 0.54 6.68 5.81
C ILE A 83 0.57 6.62 7.34
N LYS A 84 1.50 7.40 7.90
CA LYS A 84 1.81 7.41 9.32
C LYS A 84 1.51 8.76 9.95
N THR A 85 0.89 8.74 11.11
CA THR A 85 0.76 9.90 11.99
C THR A 85 1.89 9.89 13.00
N LYS A 86 2.61 11.00 13.11
CA LYS A 86 3.65 11.19 14.12
C LYS A 86 3.29 12.35 15.02
N TRP A 87 3.10 12.05 16.29
CA TRP A 87 2.79 13.05 17.29
C TRP A 87 4.06 13.62 17.93
N GLY A 88 3.92 14.78 18.59
CA GLY A 88 5.01 15.28 19.43
C GLY A 88 5.22 14.35 20.63
N PHE A 89 6.45 14.24 21.12
CA PHE A 89 6.80 13.36 22.25
C PHE A 89 5.91 13.57 23.50
N MET A 90 5.44 14.80 23.71
CA MET A 90 4.57 15.19 24.84
C MET A 90 3.07 14.89 24.63
N SER A 91 2.67 14.23 23.53
CA SER A 91 1.25 13.98 23.24
C SER A 91 0.67 12.78 23.99
N GLU A 92 1.53 11.84 24.38
CA GLU A 92 1.15 10.49 24.86
C GLU A 92 0.19 9.73 23.91
N VAL A 93 0.09 10.17 22.65
CA VAL A 93 -0.69 9.49 21.61
C VAL A 93 0.24 8.61 20.79
N PRO A 94 -0.07 7.31 20.64
CA PRO A 94 0.74 6.44 19.80
C PRO A 94 0.71 6.89 18.35
N ASP A 95 1.85 6.73 17.67
CA ASP A 95 1.91 6.86 16.22
C ASP A 95 1.03 5.78 15.58
N LEU A 96 0.19 6.19 14.64
CA LEU A 96 -0.66 5.28 13.87
C LEU A 96 -0.11 5.12 12.46
N GLU A 97 -0.26 3.94 11.89
CA GLU A 97 0.16 3.64 10.53
C GLU A 97 -0.94 2.84 9.82
N VAL A 98 -1.30 3.27 8.62
CA VAL A 98 -2.16 2.51 7.71
C VAL A 98 -1.43 2.32 6.40
N VAL A 99 -1.48 1.09 5.89
CA VAL A 99 -1.04 0.80 4.53
C VAL A 99 -2.29 0.81 3.66
N THR A 100 -2.34 1.73 2.69
CA THR A 100 -3.44 1.84 1.73
C THR A 100 -2.95 1.45 0.34
N GLN A 101 -3.85 0.86 -0.45
CA GLN A 101 -3.60 0.56 -1.86
C GLN A 101 -4.19 1.70 -2.69
N ILE A 102 -3.33 2.38 -3.43
CA ILE A 102 -3.70 3.48 -4.31
C ILE A 102 -3.83 2.93 -5.74
N TYR A 103 -4.99 3.14 -6.36
CA TYR A 103 -5.24 2.75 -7.75
C TYR A 103 -5.20 3.99 -8.65
N PRO A 104 -4.68 3.91 -9.89
CA PRO A 104 -4.50 5.07 -10.75
C PRO A 104 -5.82 5.80 -11.02
N ASN A 105 -5.77 7.13 -11.07
CA ASN A 105 -6.88 8.01 -11.40
C ASN A 105 -8.10 7.86 -10.44
N GLN A 106 -7.89 7.39 -9.21
CA GLN A 106 -8.91 7.33 -8.16
C GLN A 106 -8.77 8.43 -7.13
N VAL A 107 -9.86 8.72 -6.41
CA VAL A 107 -9.88 9.64 -5.28
C VAL A 107 -10.06 8.83 -4.00
N HIS A 108 -9.10 8.95 -3.08
CA HIS A 108 -9.11 8.26 -1.80
C HIS A 108 -9.35 9.26 -0.67
N TYR A 109 -10.11 8.83 0.34
CA TYR A 109 -10.46 9.65 1.49
C TYR A 109 -10.00 8.97 2.77
N ILE A 110 -9.07 9.60 3.47
CA ILE A 110 -8.47 9.09 4.69
C ILE A 110 -8.87 9.99 5.85
N LYS A 111 -9.48 9.36 6.85
CA LYS A 111 -9.96 10.01 8.07
C LYS A 111 -9.04 9.69 9.22
N LEU A 112 -8.52 10.74 9.84
CA LEU A 112 -7.97 10.65 11.19
C LEU A 112 -9.12 10.85 12.19
N ASP A 113 -9.42 9.81 12.94
CA ASP A 113 -10.50 9.76 13.92
C ASP A 113 -9.94 9.51 15.32
N GLY A 114 -10.77 9.78 16.34
CA GLY A 114 -10.42 9.44 17.70
C GLY A 114 -11.41 9.95 18.73
N SER A 115 -11.35 9.34 19.90
CA SER A 115 -12.19 9.67 21.05
C SER A 115 -11.36 9.67 22.32
N MET A 116 -11.80 10.45 23.31
CA MET A 116 -11.24 10.42 24.66
C MET A 116 -12.30 9.86 25.59
N ARG A 117 -11.96 8.83 26.37
CA ARG A 117 -12.81 8.36 27.46
C ARG A 117 -12.13 8.71 28.78
N ALA A 118 -12.85 9.42 29.64
CA ALA A 118 -12.43 9.62 31.03
C ALA A 118 -12.64 8.32 31.80
N TRP A 119 -11.63 7.89 32.55
CA TRP A 119 -11.68 6.75 33.44
C TRP A 119 -11.34 7.23 34.87
N GLY A 120 -12.38 7.44 35.67
CA GLY A 120 -12.23 8.00 37.03
C GLY A 120 -11.86 9.49 37.05
N LEU A 121 -11.47 9.99 38.22
CA LEU A 121 -11.24 11.42 38.44
C LEU A 121 -9.94 11.95 37.79
N ASN A 122 -8.97 11.09 37.47
CA ASN A 122 -7.62 11.53 37.07
C ASN A 122 -7.00 10.81 35.85
N ALA A 123 -7.71 9.89 35.18
CA ALA A 123 -7.17 9.22 34.00
C ALA A 123 -8.03 9.49 32.76
N THR A 124 -7.40 9.86 31.65
CA THR A 124 -8.05 9.89 30.34
C THR A 124 -7.32 8.91 29.43
N LYS A 125 -8.09 8.12 28.68
CA LYS A 125 -7.54 7.25 27.63
C LYS A 125 -7.96 7.79 26.28
N THR A 126 -6.97 8.15 25.48
CA THR A 126 -7.16 8.60 24.11
C THR A 126 -7.11 7.40 23.18
N TYR A 127 -8.10 7.28 22.32
CA TYR A 127 -8.17 6.32 21.24
C TYR A 127 -8.07 7.09 19.94
N THR A 128 -7.07 6.81 19.13
CA THR A 128 -6.92 7.38 17.79
C THR A 128 -6.97 6.25 16.76
N SER A 129 -7.51 6.54 15.58
CA SER A 129 -7.49 5.63 14.43
C SER A 129 -7.31 6.41 13.13
N ILE A 130 -6.66 5.79 12.16
CA ILE A 130 -6.57 6.28 10.79
C ILE A 130 -7.19 5.21 9.90
N LYS A 131 -8.14 5.61 9.06
CA LYS A 131 -8.87 4.69 8.19
C LYS A 131 -9.26 5.35 6.88
N GLU A 132 -9.33 4.54 5.85
CA GLU A 132 -9.97 4.93 4.59
C GLU A 132 -11.50 4.89 4.77
N VAL A 133 -12.20 5.83 4.16
CA VAL A 133 -13.66 5.96 4.23
C VAL A 133 -14.24 6.16 2.84
N SER A 134 -15.54 5.93 2.69
CA SER A 134 -16.23 6.21 1.44
C SER A 134 -16.32 7.71 1.18
N GLU A 135 -16.42 8.08 -0.10
CA GLU A 135 -16.64 9.45 -0.53
C GLU A 135 -17.85 10.10 0.15
N ALA A 136 -18.97 9.37 0.27
CA ALA A 136 -20.18 9.88 0.91
C ALA A 136 -19.96 10.23 2.41
N GLU A 137 -19.21 9.40 3.15
CA GLU A 137 -18.84 9.73 4.54
C GLU A 137 -17.89 10.92 4.58
N ALA A 138 -16.89 10.93 3.69
CA ALA A 138 -15.88 11.97 3.62
C ALA A 138 -16.50 13.33 3.34
N MET A 139 -17.39 13.45 2.36
CA MET A 139 -18.04 14.71 2.00
C MET A 139 -18.89 15.27 3.15
N LYS A 140 -19.57 14.40 3.91
CA LYS A 140 -20.30 14.81 5.12
C LYS A 140 -19.38 15.39 6.20
N ASP A 141 -18.17 14.85 6.33
CA ASP A 141 -17.20 15.31 7.30
C ASP A 141 -16.41 16.54 6.81
N LEU A 142 -16.05 16.58 5.54
CA LEU A 142 -15.37 17.70 4.89
C LEU A 142 -16.25 18.95 4.87
N ALA A 143 -17.58 18.81 4.80
CA ALA A 143 -18.49 19.94 5.01
C ALA A 143 -18.33 20.62 6.40
N LYS A 144 -17.73 19.93 7.39
CA LYS A 144 -17.52 20.45 8.75
C LYS A 144 -16.11 21.01 8.97
N VAL A 145 -15.15 20.75 8.08
CA VAL A 145 -13.80 21.30 8.22
C VAL A 145 -13.80 22.79 7.90
N LYS A 146 -12.91 23.53 8.56
CA LYS A 146 -12.83 25.00 8.45
C LYS A 146 -11.52 25.50 7.87
N ASN A 147 -10.53 24.62 7.77
CA ASN A 147 -9.17 25.00 7.43
C ASN A 147 -8.61 24.03 6.40
N TYR A 148 -8.09 24.57 5.30
CA TYR A 148 -7.21 23.84 4.40
C TYR A 148 -5.77 23.94 4.91
N VAL A 149 -5.05 22.82 4.90
CA VAL A 149 -3.62 22.74 5.17
C VAL A 149 -2.92 22.39 3.88
N GLN A 150 -2.15 23.33 3.37
CA GLN A 150 -1.32 23.11 2.19
C GLN A 150 -0.22 22.10 2.50
N SER A 151 -0.08 21.12 1.62
CA SER A 151 1.01 20.14 1.62
C SER A 151 2.32 20.79 1.19
N ASP A 152 3.44 20.32 1.75
CA ASP A 152 4.77 20.82 1.38
C ASP A 152 5.07 20.40 -0.08
N LYS A 153 5.00 21.38 -0.99
CA LYS A 153 5.23 21.16 -2.43
C LYS A 153 6.57 20.50 -2.72
N THR A 154 7.58 20.79 -1.90
CA THR A 154 8.94 20.24 -2.05
C THR A 154 8.95 18.73 -1.84
N THR A 155 8.13 18.24 -0.91
CA THR A 155 8.04 16.82 -0.58
C THR A 155 7.17 16.08 -1.58
N ILE A 156 6.08 16.68 -2.07
CA ILE A 156 5.19 16.05 -3.06
C ILE A 156 5.93 15.80 -4.39
N GLY A 157 6.71 16.78 -4.86
CA GLY A 157 7.52 16.60 -6.07
C GLY A 157 8.52 15.45 -5.93
N LYS A 158 9.20 15.37 -4.78
CA LYS A 158 10.16 14.29 -4.49
C LYS A 158 9.51 12.92 -4.35
N ILE A 159 8.29 12.82 -3.82
CA ILE A 159 7.61 11.52 -3.71
C ILE A 159 7.08 11.07 -5.06
N ALA A 160 6.57 11.99 -5.88
CA ALA A 160 6.19 11.68 -7.26
C ALA A 160 7.41 11.22 -8.08
N GLU A 161 8.54 11.91 -7.93
CA GLU A 161 9.81 11.60 -8.59
C GLU A 161 10.44 10.30 -8.06
N ALA A 162 10.49 10.10 -6.73
CA ALA A 162 11.01 8.87 -6.13
C ALA A 162 10.10 7.66 -6.37
N ALA A 163 8.79 7.85 -6.52
CA ALA A 163 7.89 6.79 -6.96
C ALA A 163 8.12 6.44 -8.45
N ALA A 164 8.42 7.45 -9.29
CA ALA A 164 8.80 7.22 -10.68
C ALA A 164 10.19 6.55 -10.81
N GLU A 165 11.15 6.89 -9.95
CA GLU A 165 12.49 6.29 -9.90
C GLU A 165 12.51 4.91 -9.22
N ASN A 166 11.68 4.67 -8.19
CA ASN A 166 11.50 3.32 -7.62
C ASN A 166 10.61 2.43 -8.49
N SER A 167 9.78 3.01 -9.37
CA SER A 167 9.16 2.29 -10.49
C SER A 167 10.18 1.84 -11.54
N THR A 168 11.44 2.31 -11.46
CA THR A 168 12.54 1.87 -12.32
C THR A 168 13.51 0.90 -11.64
N ILE A 169 13.20 0.39 -10.43
CA ILE A 169 13.88 -0.79 -9.92
C ILE A 169 13.31 -2.00 -10.66
N ASP A 170 14.14 -2.59 -11.52
CA ASP A 170 14.01 -3.82 -12.31
C ASP A 170 13.62 -5.08 -11.48
N SER A 171 12.58 -4.99 -10.69
CA SER A 171 11.75 -6.12 -10.31
C SER A 171 10.42 -5.93 -11.01
N GLU A 172 10.47 -5.83 -12.34
CA GLU A 172 9.33 -6.13 -13.19
C GLU A 172 8.93 -7.56 -12.80
N LEU A 173 7.96 -7.70 -11.89
CA LEU A 173 7.24 -8.94 -11.72
C LEU A 173 6.78 -9.27 -13.12
N LEU A 174 7.46 -10.21 -13.77
CA LEU A 174 7.06 -10.69 -15.08
C LEU A 174 5.64 -11.19 -14.88
N LEU A 175 4.69 -10.38 -15.32
CA LEU A 175 3.28 -10.69 -15.22
C LEU A 175 3.02 -11.78 -16.25
N ALA A 176 2.38 -12.84 -15.81
CA ALA A 176 1.84 -13.81 -16.73
C ALA A 176 0.91 -13.10 -17.72
N PRO A 177 0.91 -13.52 -19.00
CA PRO A 177 -0.12 -13.08 -19.92
C PRO A 177 -1.53 -13.33 -19.35
N PRO A 178 -2.51 -12.48 -19.67
CA PRO A 178 -3.89 -12.71 -19.24
C PRO A 178 -4.38 -14.08 -19.73
N PRO A 179 -5.19 -14.81 -18.94
CA PRO A 179 -5.72 -16.11 -19.33
C PRO A 179 -6.65 -15.98 -20.55
N SER A 180 -6.62 -16.99 -21.43
CA SER A 180 -7.57 -17.09 -22.54
C SER A 180 -8.99 -17.36 -22.04
N GLU A 181 -10.00 -17.17 -22.90
CA GLU A 181 -11.39 -17.53 -22.58
C GLU A 181 -11.50 -19.00 -22.12
N GLY A 182 -12.30 -19.23 -21.09
CA GLY A 182 -12.46 -20.54 -20.44
C GLY A 182 -11.35 -20.92 -19.47
N LYS A 183 -10.29 -20.12 -19.35
CA LYS A 183 -9.18 -20.36 -18.41
C LYS A 183 -9.14 -19.34 -17.29
N ALA A 184 -8.53 -19.74 -16.17
CA ALA A 184 -8.13 -18.87 -15.07
C ALA A 184 -6.61 -18.93 -14.88
N LEU A 185 -6.02 -17.85 -14.36
CA LEU A 185 -4.61 -17.73 -14.04
C LEU A 185 -4.39 -17.91 -12.53
N ILE A 186 -3.46 -18.79 -12.14
CA ILE A 186 -3.08 -18.98 -10.73
C ILE A 186 -1.62 -18.61 -10.57
N TYR A 187 -1.34 -17.60 -9.76
CA TYR A 187 -0.02 -17.33 -9.23
C TYR A 187 0.23 -18.19 -7.98
N LEU A 188 1.36 -18.90 -7.97
CA LEU A 188 1.82 -19.64 -6.82
C LEU A 188 3.16 -19.09 -6.36
N TYR A 189 3.25 -18.65 -5.10
CA TYR A 189 4.46 -18.02 -4.60
C TYR A 189 4.84 -18.49 -3.20
N ARG A 190 6.13 -18.37 -2.87
CA ARG A 190 6.71 -18.90 -1.64
C ARG A 190 7.58 -17.86 -0.95
N THR A 191 7.05 -17.24 0.10
CA THR A 191 7.66 -16.09 0.79
C THR A 191 8.78 -16.51 1.75
N ASN A 192 8.52 -17.50 2.60
CA ASN A 192 9.49 -17.91 3.61
C ASN A 192 9.18 -19.30 4.13
N SER A 193 10.14 -20.21 3.98
CA SER A 193 10.04 -21.54 4.58
C SER A 193 11.43 -22.08 4.80
N ASP A 194 11.56 -22.74 5.94
CA ASP A 194 12.74 -23.37 6.54
C ASP A 194 13.91 -23.60 5.55
N PRO A 195 15.14 -23.18 5.90
CA PRO A 195 16.33 -23.47 5.11
C PRO A 195 16.46 -24.94 4.66
N LYS A 196 15.85 -25.90 5.36
CA LYS A 196 15.89 -27.33 5.04
C LYS A 196 14.87 -27.80 3.98
N MET A 197 14.03 -26.92 3.45
CA MET A 197 13.05 -27.23 2.40
C MET A 197 13.48 -26.64 1.05
N HIS A 198 14.33 -27.33 0.30
CA HIS A 198 14.89 -26.73 -0.92
C HIS A 198 13.93 -26.71 -2.11
N ARG A 199 13.02 -27.69 -2.23
CA ARG A 199 12.05 -27.81 -3.34
C ARG A 199 10.77 -28.49 -2.86
N LEU A 200 9.63 -28.02 -3.36
CA LEU A 200 8.31 -28.58 -3.09
C LEU A 200 7.65 -28.93 -4.41
N ASP A 201 7.21 -30.18 -4.54
CA ASP A 201 6.48 -30.62 -5.71
C ASP A 201 5.04 -30.12 -5.58
N VAL A 202 4.57 -29.41 -6.59
CA VAL A 202 3.21 -28.87 -6.64
C VAL A 202 2.47 -29.56 -7.77
N SER A 203 1.26 -30.03 -7.47
CA SER A 203 0.34 -30.59 -8.45
C SER A 203 -1.00 -29.90 -8.39
N VAL A 204 -1.66 -29.82 -9.53
CA VAL A 204 -3.04 -29.35 -9.69
C VAL A 204 -3.84 -30.51 -10.24
N ASP A 205 -4.91 -30.89 -9.55
CA ASP A 205 -5.77 -32.03 -9.91
C ASP A 205 -4.97 -33.32 -10.13
N ASN A 206 -4.04 -33.59 -9.21
CA ASN A 206 -3.09 -34.71 -9.25
C ASN A 206 -2.09 -34.69 -10.43
N THR A 207 -2.12 -33.66 -11.28
CA THR A 207 -1.17 -33.47 -12.36
C THR A 207 0.03 -32.65 -11.85
N PRO A 208 1.25 -33.21 -11.82
CA PRO A 208 2.45 -32.47 -11.42
C PRO A 208 2.65 -31.25 -12.31
N GLN A 209 2.79 -30.08 -11.71
CA GLN A 209 3.04 -28.83 -12.42
C GLN A 209 4.51 -28.44 -12.30
N VAL A 210 4.99 -28.29 -11.08
CA VAL A 210 6.22 -27.51 -10.85
C VAL A 210 6.90 -27.84 -9.54
N LYS A 211 8.22 -27.62 -9.47
CA LYS A 211 9.00 -27.70 -8.22
C LYS A 211 9.39 -26.30 -7.74
N ILE A 212 8.68 -25.77 -6.75
CA ILE A 212 8.89 -24.39 -6.29
C ILE A 212 10.01 -24.27 -5.24
N GLY A 213 11.02 -23.47 -5.60
CA GLY A 213 12.15 -23.10 -4.72
C GLY A 213 11.80 -22.00 -3.72
N LYS A 214 12.72 -21.71 -2.80
CA LYS A 214 12.53 -20.60 -1.84
C LYS A 214 12.59 -19.25 -2.52
N LYS A 215 11.79 -18.30 -2.02
CA LYS A 215 11.71 -16.94 -2.55
C LYS A 215 11.47 -16.91 -4.05
N LYS A 216 10.64 -17.85 -4.53
CA LYS A 216 10.25 -17.96 -5.92
C LYS A 216 8.75 -17.88 -6.06
N TYR A 217 8.33 -17.51 -7.25
CA TYR A 217 6.95 -17.62 -7.68
C TYR A 217 6.89 -18.21 -9.09
N THR A 218 5.73 -18.71 -9.46
CA THR A 218 5.41 -19.19 -10.79
C THR A 218 3.92 -19.00 -11.01
N TRP A 219 3.44 -19.35 -12.19
CA TRP A 219 2.03 -19.33 -12.52
C TRP A 219 1.69 -20.44 -13.50
N PHE A 220 0.42 -20.79 -13.53
CA PHE A 220 -0.14 -21.74 -14.49
C PHE A 220 -1.61 -21.41 -14.77
N TYR A 221 -2.09 -21.88 -15.91
CA TYR A 221 -3.48 -21.74 -16.32
C TYR A 221 -4.26 -23.00 -15.98
N VAL A 222 -5.49 -22.83 -15.48
CA VAL A 222 -6.45 -23.91 -15.25
C VAL A 222 -7.73 -23.60 -16.01
N ASP A 223 -8.55 -24.61 -16.28
CA ASP A 223 -9.92 -24.39 -16.76
C ASP A 223 -10.75 -23.64 -15.71
N ALA A 224 -11.84 -23.00 -16.10
CA ALA A 224 -12.80 -22.49 -15.11
C ALA A 224 -13.47 -23.67 -14.37
N GLY A 225 -13.54 -23.59 -13.05
CA GLY A 225 -14.12 -24.65 -12.21
C GLY A 225 -13.36 -24.89 -10.90
N SER A 226 -13.60 -26.06 -10.32
CA SER A 226 -13.05 -26.47 -9.02
C SER A 226 -11.72 -27.20 -9.20
N HIS A 227 -10.64 -26.65 -8.64
CA HIS A 227 -9.30 -27.24 -8.74
C HIS A 227 -8.72 -27.53 -7.36
N THR A 228 -7.98 -28.63 -7.25
CA THR A 228 -7.26 -29.01 -6.03
C THR A 228 -5.77 -28.87 -6.23
N ILE A 229 -5.17 -27.92 -5.51
CA ILE A 229 -3.73 -27.68 -5.47
C ILE A 229 -3.17 -28.48 -4.30
N GLN A 230 -2.15 -29.29 -4.56
CA GLN A 230 -1.49 -30.11 -3.56
C GLN A 230 0.00 -29.87 -3.59
N THR A 231 0.64 -29.89 -2.42
CA THR A 231 2.10 -29.88 -2.31
C THR A 231 2.58 -31.18 -1.70
N LYS A 232 3.55 -31.83 -2.33
CA LYS A 232 4.23 -33.01 -1.80
C LYS A 232 5.67 -32.67 -1.42
N PHE A 233 6.08 -33.23 -0.29
CA PHE A 233 7.50 -33.36 -0.01
C PHE A 233 8.04 -34.55 -0.78
N GLY A 234 9.23 -34.39 -1.39
CA GLY A 234 9.87 -35.47 -2.13
C GLY A 234 9.94 -36.78 -1.33
N ILE A 235 10.15 -37.88 -2.07
CA ILE A 235 9.95 -39.30 -1.72
C ILE A 235 10.41 -39.73 -0.31
N PHE A 236 11.38 -39.03 0.30
CA PHE A 236 12.03 -39.44 1.54
C PHE A 236 11.43 -38.85 2.84
N ARG A 237 10.35 -38.07 2.81
CA ARG A 237 9.78 -37.47 4.03
C ARG A 237 8.29 -37.76 4.18
N LYS A 238 7.92 -38.47 5.25
CA LYS A 238 6.53 -38.67 5.71
C LYS A 238 5.96 -37.38 6.33
N ARG A 239 5.75 -36.33 5.53
CA ARG A 239 5.06 -35.11 5.98
C ARG A 239 3.67 -35.03 5.36
N PRO A 240 2.67 -34.53 6.08
CA PRO A 240 1.34 -34.38 5.52
C PRO A 240 1.38 -33.37 4.37
N ASP A 241 0.78 -33.75 3.26
CA ASP A 241 0.60 -32.88 2.10
C ASP A 241 -0.30 -31.70 2.48
N ALA A 242 0.01 -30.52 1.96
CA ALA A 242 -0.92 -29.40 2.02
C ALA A 242 -1.84 -29.46 0.82
N VAL A 243 -3.14 -29.25 1.04
CA VAL A 243 -4.18 -29.31 0.02
C VAL A 243 -5.02 -28.04 0.12
N LEU A 244 -5.28 -27.41 -1.02
CA LEU A 244 -6.16 -26.25 -1.15
C LEU A 244 -7.08 -26.47 -2.34
N THR A 245 -8.39 -26.33 -2.13
CA THR A 245 -9.37 -26.31 -3.21
C THR A 245 -9.76 -24.88 -3.51
N ILE A 246 -9.74 -24.51 -4.79
CA ILE A 246 -10.15 -23.19 -5.27
C ILE A 246 -11.28 -23.32 -6.29
N GLN A 247 -12.22 -22.38 -6.27
CA GLN A 247 -13.20 -22.19 -7.34
C GLN A 247 -12.71 -21.07 -8.23
N SER A 248 -12.47 -21.39 -9.50
CA SER A 248 -11.94 -20.46 -10.47
C SER A 248 -12.98 -20.11 -11.54
N GLU A 249 -12.99 -18.84 -11.95
CA GLU A 249 -13.87 -18.31 -12.98
C GLU A 249 -13.05 -17.98 -14.23
N SER A 250 -13.68 -18.08 -15.42
CA SER A 250 -13.04 -17.71 -16.68
C SER A 250 -12.57 -16.25 -16.66
N GLY A 251 -11.31 -16.01 -17.00
CA GLY A 251 -10.67 -14.69 -16.93
C GLY A 251 -10.14 -14.34 -15.54
N GLY A 252 -10.44 -15.13 -14.51
CA GLY A 252 -10.05 -14.86 -13.13
C GLY A 252 -8.55 -15.01 -12.89
N THR A 253 -8.02 -14.21 -11.96
CA THR A 253 -6.63 -14.31 -11.47
C THR A 253 -6.63 -14.59 -9.97
N TYR A 254 -5.93 -15.65 -9.57
CA TYR A 254 -5.90 -16.14 -8.20
C TYR A 254 -4.47 -16.20 -7.68
N TYR A 255 -4.30 -15.98 -6.38
CA TYR A 255 -2.99 -15.96 -5.74
C TYR A 255 -2.96 -16.96 -4.61
N VAL A 256 -1.98 -17.87 -4.66
CA VAL A 256 -1.82 -18.95 -3.71
C VAL A 256 -0.45 -18.81 -3.05
N ARG A 257 -0.48 -18.60 -1.74
CA ARG A 257 0.71 -18.51 -0.91
C ARG A 257 1.07 -19.86 -0.34
N LEU A 258 2.32 -20.26 -0.55
CA LEU A 258 2.92 -21.41 0.12
C LEU A 258 3.76 -20.93 1.31
N SER A 259 3.34 -21.30 2.51
CA SER A 259 4.02 -20.95 3.77
C SER A 259 4.42 -22.17 4.58
N GLY A 260 5.55 -22.08 5.28
CA GLY A 260 5.96 -23.07 6.29
C GLY A 260 5.57 -22.59 7.68
N ILE A 261 4.78 -23.38 8.40
CA ILE A 261 4.38 -23.10 9.78
C ILE A 261 5.25 -23.96 10.70
N ARG A 262 5.96 -23.31 11.63
CA ARG A 262 6.68 -24.01 12.70
C ARG A 262 5.65 -24.59 13.67
N VAL A 263 5.68 -25.91 13.85
CA VAL A 263 4.86 -26.59 14.83
C VAL A 263 5.77 -26.88 16.03
N PRO A 264 5.58 -26.21 17.18
CA PRO A 264 6.40 -26.47 18.35
C PRO A 264 6.12 -27.91 18.83
N GLN A 265 7.09 -28.80 18.66
CA GLN A 265 7.10 -30.10 19.34
C GLN A 265 8.19 -30.13 20.42
N ARG A 266 7.99 -31.00 21.43
CA ARG A 266 8.87 -31.08 22.62
C ARG A 266 10.32 -31.45 22.33
N THR A 267 10.60 -32.09 21.19
CA THR A 267 11.94 -32.68 20.92
C THR A 267 12.54 -32.29 19.57
N TYR A 268 11.76 -31.82 18.59
CA TYR A 268 12.26 -31.39 17.27
C TYR A 268 11.39 -30.29 16.67
N ASP A 269 12.00 -29.35 15.95
CA ASP A 269 11.26 -28.39 15.12
C ASP A 269 10.63 -29.11 13.92
N ASP A 270 9.33 -29.38 13.98
CA ASP A 270 8.58 -29.84 12.83
C ASP A 270 7.95 -28.65 12.09
N TYR A 271 7.83 -28.77 10.77
CA TYR A 271 7.25 -27.74 9.94
C TYR A 271 6.16 -28.32 9.07
N LYS A 272 4.97 -27.73 9.17
CA LYS A 272 3.82 -28.04 8.32
C LYS A 272 3.75 -27.03 7.17
N ILE A 273 3.51 -27.50 5.95
CA ILE A 273 3.20 -26.59 4.84
C ILE A 273 1.73 -26.20 4.93
N ARG A 274 1.45 -24.94 4.61
CA ARG A 274 0.10 -24.44 4.38
C ARG A 274 0.03 -23.75 3.03
N LEU A 275 -1.06 -24.01 2.32
CA LEU A 275 -1.48 -23.28 1.13
C LEU A 275 -2.61 -22.34 1.54
N ASP A 276 -2.47 -21.05 1.26
CA ASP A 276 -3.48 -20.03 1.53
C ASP A 276 -3.86 -19.35 0.21
N ALA A 277 -5.16 -19.24 -0.08
CA ALA A 277 -5.64 -18.27 -1.07
C ALA A 277 -5.51 -16.87 -0.46
N VAL A 278 -4.96 -15.92 -1.21
CA VAL A 278 -4.76 -14.54 -0.74
C VAL A 278 -5.32 -13.53 -1.75
N THR A 279 -5.56 -12.30 -1.28
CA THR A 279 -5.95 -11.19 -2.13
C THR A 279 -4.79 -10.73 -3.01
N SER A 280 -5.09 -10.12 -4.17
CA SER A 280 -4.08 -9.53 -5.06
C SER A 280 -3.18 -8.53 -4.33
N SER A 281 -3.76 -7.65 -3.53
CA SER A 281 -3.01 -6.64 -2.76
C SER A 281 -1.97 -7.24 -1.79
N LEU A 282 -2.32 -8.35 -1.13
CA LEU A 282 -1.38 -9.05 -0.24
C LEU A 282 -0.33 -9.79 -1.06
N ALA A 283 -0.72 -10.42 -2.16
CA ALA A 283 0.17 -11.15 -3.04
C ALA A 283 1.23 -10.23 -3.66
N GLU A 284 0.84 -9.09 -4.22
CA GLU A 284 1.77 -8.10 -4.80
C GLU A 284 2.84 -7.67 -3.78
N LYS A 285 2.41 -7.34 -2.55
CA LYS A 285 3.33 -6.98 -1.47
C LYS A 285 4.30 -8.10 -1.12
N GLU A 286 3.81 -9.34 -1.03
CA GLU A 286 4.61 -10.49 -0.64
C GLU A 286 5.46 -11.09 -1.77
N MET A 287 5.05 -10.85 -3.02
CA MET A 287 5.75 -11.27 -4.23
C MET A 287 6.86 -10.29 -4.61
N ASN A 288 6.83 -9.07 -4.09
CA ASN A 288 7.91 -8.11 -4.26
C ASN A 288 9.26 -8.70 -3.77
N GLY A 289 10.26 -8.71 -4.65
CA GLY A 289 11.57 -9.31 -4.41
C GLY A 289 11.63 -10.84 -4.54
N LEU A 290 10.54 -11.51 -4.95
CA LEU A 290 10.59 -12.92 -5.34
C LEU A 290 11.10 -13.06 -6.77
N LYS A 291 11.82 -14.15 -7.05
CA LYS A 291 12.29 -14.46 -8.40
C LYS A 291 11.30 -15.36 -9.12
N LEU A 292 11.03 -15.06 -10.39
CA LEU A 292 10.31 -16.00 -11.24
C LEU A 292 11.07 -17.32 -11.30
N LEU A 293 10.36 -18.41 -11.11
CA LEU A 293 10.84 -19.73 -11.46
C LEU A 293 10.81 -19.84 -12.98
N GLU A 294 12.00 -19.83 -13.59
CA GLU A 294 12.16 -20.13 -15.02
C GLU A 294 11.44 -21.46 -15.35
N PRO A 295 10.65 -21.49 -16.43
CA PRO A 295 9.91 -22.67 -16.85
C PRO A 295 10.81 -23.87 -17.18
#